data_AF-A0A8T7M2H5-F1
#
_entry.id   AF-A0A8T7M2H5-F1
#
_cell.length_a   1.000
_cell.length_b   1.000
_cell.length_c   1.000
_cell.angle_alpha   90.00
_cell.angle_beta   90.00
_cell.angle_gamma   90.00
#
_symmetry.space_group_name_H-M   'P 1'
#
loop_
_entity.id
_entity.type
_entity.pdbx_description
1 polymer ?
#
loop_
_entity_poly.entity_id
_entity_poly.type
_entity_poly.pdbx_seq_one_letter_code
_entity_poly.pdbx_strand_id
1 'polypeptide(L)'
;MYNYATPTMYSTLPQATNLNSLEHIDKAIARRLNRCTNPEQVIYELAKATSLLLKARSAFAILALAEQKPCLASYPEAHFSEGHILKLLEFTRDTGLEIPGGYEQPGRKNTPQLLFAPVRINEVIVAGLGMYDKLGGFTNSDNETLIYLAGVAGQWLEKLFRTR
;
A
#
# COMPACT_ATOMS: atom_id res chain seq x y z
N MET A 1 -34.68 -6.89 23.89
CA MET A 1 -33.41 -6.62 24.60
C MET A 1 -32.30 -6.67 23.56
N TYR A 2 -31.64 -5.54 23.28
CA TYR A 2 -30.53 -5.48 22.33
C TYR A 2 -29.22 -5.66 23.10
N ASN A 3 -28.41 -6.63 22.66
CA ASN A 3 -27.14 -6.99 23.28
C ASN A 3 -26.03 -6.19 22.58
N TYR A 4 -25.59 -5.10 23.20
CA TYR A 4 -24.42 -4.35 22.72
C TYR A 4 -23.16 -5.06 23.21
N ALA A 5 -22.47 -5.73 22.29
CA ALA A 5 -21.10 -6.18 22.54
C ALA A 5 -20.21 -4.94 22.71
N THR A 6 -19.56 -4.85 23.87
CA THR A 6 -18.59 -3.82 24.23
C THR A 6 -17.44 -3.74 23.22
N PRO A 7 -16.91 -2.55 22.90
CA PRO A 7 -15.76 -2.40 22.02
C PRO A 7 -14.50 -2.92 22.72
N THR A 8 -13.95 -4.03 22.21
CA THR A 8 -12.64 -4.51 22.63
C THR A 8 -11.58 -3.50 22.17
N MET A 9 -10.90 -2.88 23.12
CA MET A 9 -9.73 -2.04 22.83
C MET A 9 -8.62 -2.92 22.22
N TYR A 10 -8.33 -2.73 20.93
CA TYR A 10 -7.11 -3.24 20.32
C TYR A 10 -5.96 -2.29 20.66
N SER A 11 -5.40 -2.45 21.86
CA SER A 11 -4.08 -1.94 22.22
C SER A 11 -3.10 -3.10 22.16
N THR A 12 -2.56 -3.35 20.97
CA THR A 12 -1.28 -4.04 20.81
C THR A 12 -0.66 -3.53 19.52
N LEU A 13 0.42 -2.75 19.64
CA LEU A 13 1.39 -2.58 18.57
C LEU A 13 1.72 -3.96 17.99
N PRO A 14 1.81 -4.11 16.66
CA PRO A 14 2.10 -5.39 16.04
C PRO A 14 3.41 -5.95 16.62
N GLN A 15 3.34 -7.20 17.09
CA GLN A 15 4.47 -7.92 17.66
C GLN A 15 5.61 -7.93 16.64
N ALA A 16 6.76 -7.43 17.08
CA ALA A 16 8.03 -7.37 16.39
C ALA A 16 8.15 -8.29 15.17
N THR A 17 7.81 -7.74 14.00
CA THR A 17 8.39 -8.19 12.73
C THR A 17 9.89 -8.23 12.94
N ASN A 18 10.47 -9.42 12.89
CA ASN A 18 11.85 -9.75 13.23
C ASN A 18 12.80 -8.59 12.86
N LEU A 19 13.33 -7.83 13.83
CA LEU A 19 14.04 -6.56 13.59
C LEU A 19 15.15 -6.67 12.54
N ASN A 20 15.85 -7.81 12.52
CA ASN A 20 16.87 -8.11 11.51
C ASN A 20 16.30 -8.16 10.08
N SER A 21 15.08 -8.68 9.91
CA SER A 21 14.40 -8.72 8.61
C SER A 21 13.99 -7.33 8.11
N LEU A 22 13.59 -6.42 9.01
CA LEU A 22 13.23 -5.04 8.66
C LEU A 22 14.47 -4.22 8.27
N GLU A 23 15.58 -4.33 9.00
CA GLU A 23 16.83 -3.62 8.65
C GLU A 23 17.38 -4.02 7.26
N HIS A 24 17.24 -5.30 6.89
CA HIS A 24 17.62 -5.78 5.56
C HIS A 24 16.67 -5.24 4.47
N ILE A 25 15.38 -5.15 4.76
CA ILE A 25 14.37 -4.53 3.89
C ILE A 25 14.71 -3.04 3.67
N ASP A 26 15.06 -2.32 4.74
CA ASP A 26 15.39 -0.90 4.69
C ASP A 26 16.59 -0.62 3.80
N LYS A 27 17.68 -1.38 3.94
CA LYS A 27 18.88 -1.19 3.11
C LYS A 27 18.60 -1.46 1.63
N ALA A 28 17.81 -2.49 1.31
CA ALA A 28 17.47 -2.83 -0.06
C ALA A 28 16.56 -1.77 -0.71
N ILE A 29 15.59 -1.27 0.03
CA ILE A 29 14.63 -0.25 -0.43
C ILE A 29 15.31 1.11 -0.54
N ALA A 30 16.06 1.54 0.48
CA ALA A 30 16.79 2.79 0.46
C ALA A 30 17.75 2.86 -0.73
N ARG A 31 18.42 1.75 -1.08
CA ARG A 31 19.29 1.69 -2.26
C ARG A 31 18.52 1.89 -3.57
N ARG A 32 17.30 1.35 -3.69
CA ARG A 32 16.44 1.55 -4.87
C ARG A 32 15.93 2.99 -4.94
N LEU A 33 15.46 3.53 -3.81
CA LEU A 33 14.88 4.86 -3.72
C LEU A 33 15.90 5.99 -3.90
N ASN A 34 17.16 5.79 -3.50
CA ASN A 34 18.25 6.74 -3.74
C ASN A 34 18.49 7.07 -5.23
N ARG A 35 18.00 6.24 -6.15
CA ARG A 35 18.13 6.45 -7.60
C ARG A 35 16.94 7.17 -8.22
N CYS A 36 15.85 7.36 -7.46
CA CYS A 36 14.63 7.98 -7.94
C CYS A 36 14.78 9.50 -7.90
N THR A 37 14.43 10.17 -9.00
CA THR A 37 14.55 11.62 -9.14
C THR A 37 13.20 12.34 -9.16
N ASN A 38 12.10 11.58 -9.19
CA ASN A 38 10.75 12.11 -9.16
C ASN A 38 9.78 11.19 -8.36
N PRO A 39 8.62 11.71 -7.95
CA PRO A 39 7.62 10.95 -7.18
C PRO A 39 7.14 9.65 -7.84
N GLU A 40 6.96 9.65 -9.16
CA GLU A 40 6.46 8.49 -9.92
C GLU A 40 7.44 7.31 -9.85
N GLN A 41 8.73 7.59 -9.99
CA GLN A 41 9.78 6.58 -9.86
C GLN A 41 9.83 5.99 -8.45
N VAL A 42 9.65 6.82 -7.42
CA VAL A 42 9.61 6.36 -6.02
C VAL A 42 8.50 5.33 -5.83
N ILE A 43 7.27 5.69 -6.19
CA ILE A 43 6.12 4.79 -6.00
C ILE A 43 6.20 3.55 -6.88
N TYR A 44 6.82 3.64 -8.07
CA TYR A 44 7.05 2.51 -8.97
C TYR A 44 8.03 1.49 -8.38
N GLU A 45 9.22 1.95 -7.97
CA GLU A 45 10.24 1.08 -7.40
C GLU A 45 9.77 0.47 -6.06
N LEU A 46 8.95 1.20 -5.30
CA LEU A 46 8.30 0.68 -4.11
C LEU A 46 7.26 -0.38 -4.42
N ALA A 47 6.38 -0.19 -5.41
CA ALA A 47 5.42 -1.21 -5.82
C ALA A 47 6.14 -2.52 -6.21
N LYS A 48 7.23 -2.40 -6.99
CA LYS A 48 8.07 -3.54 -7.37
C LYS A 48 8.73 -4.22 -6.18
N ALA A 49 9.39 -3.44 -5.32
CA ALA A 49 10.08 -3.97 -4.15
C ALA A 49 9.09 -4.68 -3.22
N THR A 50 7.94 -4.07 -3.00
CA THR A 50 6.87 -4.62 -2.15
C THR A 50 6.29 -5.90 -2.74
N SER A 51 6.05 -5.95 -4.06
CA SER A 51 5.60 -7.18 -4.75
C SER A 51 6.55 -8.35 -4.52
N LEU A 52 7.87 -8.10 -4.62
CA LEU A 52 8.90 -9.12 -4.41
C LEU A 52 8.95 -9.58 -2.95
N LEU A 53 8.87 -8.65 -2.01
CA LEU A 53 8.88 -8.95 -0.57
C LEU A 53 7.67 -9.79 -0.15
N LEU A 54 6.48 -9.40 -0.60
CA LEU A 54 5.22 -10.06 -0.26
C LEU A 54 4.93 -11.29 -1.12
N LYS A 55 5.74 -11.54 -2.16
CA LYS A 55 5.52 -12.58 -3.17
C LYS A 55 4.14 -12.44 -3.84
N ALA A 56 3.70 -11.20 -4.03
CA ALA A 56 2.48 -10.90 -4.78
C ALA A 56 2.75 -11.11 -6.28
N ARG A 57 1.76 -11.63 -7.01
CA ARG A 57 1.86 -11.82 -8.46
C ARG A 57 1.80 -10.49 -9.22
N SER A 58 1.16 -9.49 -8.62
CA SER A 58 1.20 -8.14 -9.15
C SER A 58 1.13 -7.08 -8.07
N ALA A 59 1.57 -5.89 -8.45
CA ALA A 59 1.50 -4.68 -7.64
C ALA A 59 1.14 -3.48 -8.52
N PHE A 60 0.45 -2.55 -7.90
CA PHE A 60 0.19 -1.23 -8.45
C PHE A 60 0.58 -0.17 -7.43
N ALA A 61 0.89 1.01 -7.94
CA ALA A 61 0.92 2.21 -7.15
C ALA A 61 0.23 3.34 -7.91
N ILE A 62 -0.48 4.16 -7.15
CA ILE A 62 -1.18 5.32 -7.66
C ILE A 62 -0.67 6.55 -6.92
N LEU A 63 -0.13 7.51 -7.66
CA LEU A 63 0.20 8.82 -7.12
C LEU A 63 -1.01 9.72 -7.30
N ALA A 64 -1.54 10.28 -6.22
CA ALA A 64 -2.58 11.30 -6.30
C ALA A 64 -2.11 12.56 -5.59
N LEU A 65 -1.39 13.39 -6.33
CA LEU A 65 -1.10 14.75 -5.90
C LEU A 65 -2.34 15.60 -6.10
N ALA A 66 -2.58 16.53 -5.16
CA ALA A 66 -3.80 17.33 -5.07
C ALA A 66 -4.15 18.14 -6.35
N GLU A 67 -3.23 18.26 -7.30
CA GLU A 67 -3.38 19.05 -8.52
C GLU A 67 -3.16 18.26 -9.82
N GLN A 68 -2.78 16.98 -9.75
CA GLN A 68 -2.46 16.17 -10.93
C GLN A 68 -3.43 15.02 -11.08
N LYS A 69 -3.74 14.67 -12.34
CA LYS A 69 -4.44 13.41 -12.64
C LYS A 69 -3.65 12.28 -12.01
N PRO A 70 -4.29 11.34 -11.30
CA PRO A 70 -3.53 10.32 -10.61
C PRO A 70 -2.71 9.51 -11.61
N CYS A 71 -1.43 9.31 -11.31
CA CYS A 71 -0.50 8.62 -12.18
C CYS A 71 -0.34 7.18 -11.68
N LEU A 72 -0.60 6.21 -12.56
CA LEU A 72 -0.40 4.79 -12.27
C LEU A 72 1.01 4.38 -12.63
N ALA A 73 1.75 3.91 -11.64
CA ALA A 73 3.15 3.52 -11.83
C ALA A 73 3.30 2.09 -12.38
N SER A 74 2.41 1.16 -12.00
CA SER A 74 2.49 -0.26 -12.40
C SER A 74 1.09 -0.86 -12.45
N TYR A 75 0.85 -1.77 -13.39
CA TYR A 75 -0.48 -2.24 -13.74
C TYR A 75 -0.50 -3.74 -14.09
N PRO A 76 -1.27 -4.59 -13.38
CA PRO A 76 -1.72 -5.86 -13.92
C PRO A 76 -2.93 -5.63 -14.82
N GLU A 77 -2.70 -5.47 -16.13
CA GLU A 77 -3.81 -5.32 -17.09
C GLU A 77 -4.81 -6.48 -17.03
N ALA A 78 -4.38 -7.64 -16.54
CA ALA A 78 -5.17 -8.86 -16.51
C ALA A 78 -6.34 -8.84 -15.51
N HIS A 79 -6.37 -7.93 -14.53
CA HIS A 79 -7.25 -8.11 -13.36
C HIS A 79 -8.09 -6.89 -12.94
N PHE A 80 -7.62 -5.67 -13.15
CA PHE A 80 -8.32 -4.45 -12.74
C PHE A 80 -8.11 -3.36 -13.78
N SER A 81 -9.06 -2.43 -13.93
CA SER A 81 -8.86 -1.22 -14.73
C SER A 81 -8.36 -0.05 -13.90
N GLU A 82 -7.73 0.93 -14.53
CA GLU A 82 -7.33 2.20 -13.90
C GLU A 82 -8.46 2.85 -13.09
N GLY A 83 -9.68 2.86 -13.63
CA GLY A 83 -10.87 3.36 -12.93
C GLY A 83 -11.22 2.61 -11.64
N HIS A 84 -10.88 1.33 -11.51
CA HIS A 84 -11.06 0.60 -10.24
C HIS A 84 -10.01 1.00 -9.20
N ILE A 85 -8.76 1.16 -9.62
CA ILE A 85 -7.67 1.58 -8.72
C ILE A 85 -7.92 2.98 -8.17
N LEU A 86 -8.43 3.89 -9.01
CA LEU A 86 -8.85 5.22 -8.61
C LEU A 86 -9.94 5.19 -7.53
N LYS A 87 -10.97 4.37 -7.72
CA LYS A 87 -12.05 4.21 -6.74
C LYS A 87 -11.58 3.67 -5.39
N LEU A 88 -10.56 2.80 -5.38
CA LEU A 88 -9.96 2.33 -4.11
C LEU A 88 -9.29 3.48 -3.37
N LEU A 89 -8.57 4.33 -4.10
CA LEU A 89 -7.90 5.49 -3.52
C LEU A 89 -8.91 6.56 -3.05
N GLU A 90 -9.98 6.79 -3.80
CA GLU A 90 -11.10 7.65 -3.39
C GLU A 90 -11.75 7.13 -2.10
N PHE A 91 -12.09 5.83 -2.05
CA PHE A 91 -12.64 5.20 -0.86
C PHE A 91 -11.74 5.38 0.37
N THR A 92 -10.43 5.15 0.23
CA THR A 92 -9.49 5.33 1.34
C THR A 92 -9.29 6.80 1.71
N ARG A 93 -9.41 7.74 0.77
CA ARG A 93 -9.42 9.18 1.09
C ARG A 93 -10.65 9.57 1.90
N ASP A 94 -11.83 9.08 1.51
CA ASP A 94 -13.10 9.43 2.13
C ASP A 94 -13.25 8.79 3.52
N THR A 95 -12.73 7.58 3.70
CA THR A 95 -12.88 6.81 4.96
C THR A 95 -11.68 6.90 5.88
N GLY A 96 -10.50 7.24 5.34
CA GLY A 96 -9.23 7.16 6.05
C GLY A 96 -8.71 5.73 6.28
N LEU A 97 -9.43 4.69 5.81
CA LEU A 97 -9.19 3.29 6.14
C LEU A 97 -8.31 2.58 5.09
N GLU A 98 -7.38 1.74 5.57
CA GLU A 98 -6.69 0.73 4.75
C GLU A 98 -7.67 -0.36 4.27
N ILE A 99 -7.32 -1.05 3.19
CA ILE A 99 -8.05 -2.24 2.74
C ILE A 99 -7.21 -3.46 3.10
N PRO A 100 -7.60 -4.21 4.15
CA PRO A 100 -6.84 -5.36 4.60
C PRO A 100 -6.90 -6.50 3.59
N GLY A 101 -5.92 -7.39 3.68
CA GLY A 101 -5.74 -8.52 2.77
C GLY A 101 -6.99 -9.40 2.71
N GLY A 102 -7.38 -9.78 1.49
CA GLY A 102 -8.54 -10.66 1.27
C GLY A 102 -9.83 -9.94 0.88
N TYR A 103 -9.76 -8.64 0.53
CA TYR A 103 -10.89 -7.95 -0.10
C TYR A 103 -11.19 -8.59 -1.47
N GLU A 104 -12.22 -9.43 -1.51
CA GLU A 104 -12.84 -9.91 -2.74
C GLU A 104 -13.92 -8.92 -3.17
N GLN A 105 -13.96 -8.55 -4.46
CA GLN A 105 -15.04 -7.69 -4.94
C GLN A 105 -16.39 -8.41 -4.74
N PRO A 106 -17.39 -7.72 -4.18
CA PRO A 106 -18.73 -8.27 -4.05
C PRO A 106 -19.26 -8.76 -5.41
N GLY A 107 -19.66 -10.03 -5.49
CA GLY A 107 -20.31 -10.60 -6.68
C GLY A 107 -19.38 -11.28 -7.70
N ARG A 108 -18.07 -11.38 -7.44
CA ARG A 108 -17.16 -12.19 -8.26
C ARG A 108 -16.62 -13.39 -7.46
N LYS A 109 -16.89 -14.61 -7.92
CA LYS A 109 -16.16 -15.80 -7.43
C LYS A 109 -14.75 -15.77 -8.03
N ASN A 110 -13.72 -16.06 -7.23
CA ASN A 110 -12.29 -16.00 -7.61
C ASN A 110 -11.76 -14.59 -7.90
N THR A 111 -12.26 -13.57 -7.21
CA THR A 111 -11.65 -12.23 -7.32
C THR A 111 -10.21 -12.29 -6.79
N PRO A 112 -9.22 -11.71 -7.48
CA PRO A 112 -7.86 -11.69 -6.96
C PRO A 112 -7.86 -10.99 -5.61
N GLN A 113 -7.22 -11.60 -4.61
CA GLN A 113 -7.08 -10.99 -3.30
C GLN A 113 -6.36 -9.66 -3.44
N LEU A 114 -6.90 -8.62 -2.80
CA LEU A 114 -6.31 -7.30 -2.76
C LEU A 114 -5.79 -7.01 -1.35
N LEU A 115 -4.65 -6.35 -1.29
CA LEU A 115 -4.12 -5.67 -0.12
C LEU A 115 -3.75 -4.25 -0.56
N PHE A 116 -4.22 -3.21 0.14
CA PHE A 116 -3.95 -1.81 -0.22
C PHE A 116 -3.68 -0.94 0.99
N ALA A 117 -2.61 -0.16 0.93
CA ALA A 117 -2.25 0.82 1.94
C ALA A 117 -2.05 2.21 1.29
N PRO A 118 -2.67 3.25 1.85
CA PRO A 118 -2.42 4.61 1.44
C PRO A 118 -1.05 5.08 1.93
N VAL A 119 -0.41 5.92 1.13
CA VAL A 119 0.83 6.62 1.46
C VAL A 119 0.46 8.03 1.89
N ARG A 120 0.87 8.38 3.12
CA ARG A 120 0.53 9.66 3.75
C ARG A 120 1.76 10.55 3.90
N ILE A 121 1.56 11.86 3.76
CA ILE A 121 2.51 12.92 4.14
C ILE A 121 1.74 13.91 5.02
N ASN A 122 2.18 14.10 6.26
CA ASN A 122 1.50 14.99 7.21
C ASN A 122 -0.03 14.77 7.26
N GLU A 123 -0.45 13.51 7.43
CA GLU A 123 -1.85 13.04 7.40
C GLU A 123 -2.59 13.15 6.06
N VAL A 124 -1.98 13.73 5.02
CA VAL A 124 -2.58 13.81 3.68
C VAL A 124 -2.23 12.57 2.87
N ILE A 125 -3.24 11.89 2.33
CA ILE A 125 -3.04 10.76 1.40
C ILE A 125 -2.57 11.31 0.06
N VAL A 126 -1.32 11.02 -0.30
CA VAL A 126 -0.68 11.48 -1.54
C VAL A 126 -0.48 10.38 -2.57
N ALA A 127 -0.53 9.11 -2.13
CA ALA A 127 -0.43 7.96 -3.01
C ALA A 127 -1.11 6.73 -2.38
N GLY A 128 -1.15 5.62 -3.10
CA GLY A 128 -1.57 4.31 -2.62
C GLY A 128 -0.71 3.21 -3.21
N LEU A 129 -0.38 2.22 -2.39
CA LEU A 129 0.31 1.00 -2.80
C LEU A 129 -0.67 -0.16 -2.68
N GLY A 130 -0.79 -0.99 -3.71
CA GLY A 130 -1.61 -2.18 -3.62
C GLY A 130 -1.02 -3.40 -4.32
N MET A 131 -1.40 -4.55 -3.80
CA MET A 131 -0.83 -5.86 -4.11
C MET A 131 -1.95 -6.83 -4.43
N TYR A 132 -1.72 -7.68 -5.42
CA TYR A 132 -2.69 -8.66 -5.87
C TYR A 132 -2.16 -10.09 -5.86
N ASP A 133 -3.08 -11.00 -5.59
CA ASP A 133 -2.96 -12.42 -5.91
C ASP A 133 -1.66 -13.04 -5.38
N LYS A 134 -1.50 -12.99 -4.06
CA LYS A 134 -0.46 -13.75 -3.36
C LYS A 134 -0.90 -15.21 -3.28
N LEU A 135 -0.02 -16.13 -3.69
CA LEU A 135 -0.28 -17.57 -3.53
C LEU A 135 -0.43 -17.93 -2.05
N GLY A 136 -1.54 -18.57 -1.69
CA GLY A 136 -1.89 -18.87 -0.28
C GLY A 136 -2.53 -17.70 0.47
N GLY A 137 -2.66 -16.55 -0.18
CA GLY A 137 -3.34 -15.37 0.31
C GLY A 137 -2.50 -14.42 1.16
N PHE A 138 -3.03 -13.22 1.34
CA PHE A 138 -2.41 -12.20 2.21
C PHE A 138 -2.70 -12.50 3.68
N THR A 139 -1.66 -12.35 4.49
CA THR A 139 -1.67 -12.55 5.94
C THR A 139 -1.61 -11.20 6.65
N ASN A 140 -1.85 -11.18 7.97
CA ASN A 140 -1.70 -9.97 8.79
C ASN A 140 -0.28 -9.42 8.73
N SER A 141 0.74 -10.29 8.68
CA SER A 141 2.13 -9.87 8.54
C SER A 141 2.41 -9.18 7.19
N ASP A 142 1.73 -9.58 6.11
CA ASP A 142 1.82 -8.89 4.83
C ASP A 142 1.20 -7.49 4.91
N ASN A 143 0.07 -7.35 5.63
CA ASN A 143 -0.57 -6.06 5.87
C ASN A 143 0.33 -5.12 6.66
N GLU A 144 0.92 -5.58 7.76
CA GLU A 144 1.89 -4.82 8.56
C GLU A 144 3.10 -4.40 7.73
N THR A 145 3.62 -5.32 6.90
CA THR A 145 4.73 -5.03 5.99
C THR A 145 4.34 -3.98 4.95
N LEU A 146 3.16 -4.07 4.34
CA LEU A 146 2.70 -3.08 3.37
C LEU A 146 2.52 -1.70 4.02
N ILE A 147 1.95 -1.63 5.23
CA ILE A 147 1.78 -0.38 5.99
C ILE A 147 3.14 0.26 6.29
N TYR A 148 4.10 -0.54 6.75
CA TYR A 148 5.47 -0.07 6.97
C TYR A 148 6.08 0.55 5.71
N LEU A 149 5.96 -0.16 4.58
CA LEU A 149 6.49 0.28 3.29
C LEU A 149 5.78 1.53 2.76
N ALA A 150 4.48 1.68 3.01
CA ALA A 150 3.74 2.89 2.70
C ALA A 150 4.22 4.09 3.56
N GLY A 151 4.59 3.85 4.82
CA GLY A 151 5.22 4.86 5.67
C GLY A 151 6.59 5.31 5.14
N VAL A 152 7.44 4.36 4.74
CA VAL A 152 8.74 4.65 4.09
C VAL A 152 8.53 5.45 2.80
N ALA A 153 7.51 5.10 2.00
CA ALA A 153 7.14 5.85 0.80
C ALA A 153 6.81 7.32 1.10
N GLY A 154 6.04 7.56 2.16
CA GLY A 154 5.64 8.90 2.59
C GLY A 154 6.85 9.77 2.92
N GLN A 155 7.80 9.25 3.69
CA GLN A 155 9.03 9.96 4.06
C GLN A 155 9.88 10.35 2.82
N TRP A 156 9.98 9.45 1.85
CA TRP A 156 10.72 9.69 0.61
C TRP A 156 10.05 10.72 -0.30
N LEU A 157 8.73 10.62 -0.46
CA LEU A 157 7.96 11.59 -1.22
C LEU A 157 8.00 12.97 -0.56
N GLU A 158 7.91 13.04 0.77
CA GLU A 158 8.06 14.30 1.51
C GLU A 158 9.42 14.96 1.25
N LYS A 159 10.50 14.18 1.28
CA LYS A 159 11.85 14.70 0.96
C LYS A 159 11.91 15.31 -0.43
N LEU A 160 11.32 14.64 -1.44
CA LEU A 160 11.29 15.14 -2.81
C LEU A 160 10.45 16.42 -2.96
N PHE A 161 9.31 16.50 -2.27
CA PHE A 161 8.47 17.70 -2.31
C PHE A 161 9.09 18.90 -1.61
N ARG A 162 9.88 18.70 -0.53
CA ARG A 162 10.56 19.79 0.18
C ARG A 162 11.73 20.41 -0.59
N THR A 163 12.27 19.69 -1.57
CA THR A 163 13.39 20.15 -2.40
C THR A 163 12.97 20.99 -3.61
N ARG A 164 11.66 21.26 -3.78
CA ARG A 164 11.08 22.08 -4.85
C ARG A 164 10.30 23.23 -4.26
#